data_AF-A0A7V3EES2-F1
#
_entry.id   AF-A0A7V3EES2-F1
#
_cell.length_a   1.000
_cell.length_b   1.000
_cell.length_c   1.000
_cell.angle_alpha   90.00
_cell.angle_beta   90.00
_cell.angle_gamma   90.00
#
_symmetry.space_group_name_H-M   'P 1'
#
loop_
_entity.id
_entity.type
_entity.pdbx_description
1 polymer ?
#
loop_
_entity_poly.entity_id
_entity_poly.type
_entity_poly.pdbx_seq_one_letter_code
_entity_poly.pdbx_strand_id
1 'polypeptide(L)'
;MYNLFHRSPSVIVRLSKENALDLEPHFSSREFGLIDTLLIYGIFFQEKLIGALIVSDSPLLAWEPQVLSLFFTVIDELSASLLYAFRSHRQEKLKSRVFFDLQTFNKALPSDREEKALLVTLDPRPLVQAFRADNPELDTFLMIRDIASFLSNILDGAPVLIHSEPITLYVLHMDTHTDGELLIHQLESSLKHLFPELSTLPSLGMRVTMVQLPLSL
;
A
#
# COMPACT_ATOMS: atom_id res chain seq x y z
N MET A 1 -12.65 40.80 9.85
CA MET A 1 -13.51 39.69 10.29
C MET A 1 -13.18 38.52 9.37
N TYR A 2 -12.33 37.58 9.82
CA TYR A 2 -11.86 36.48 8.98
C TYR A 2 -12.96 35.40 8.92
N ASN A 3 -13.61 35.24 7.77
CA ASN A 3 -14.42 34.06 7.46
C ASN A 3 -13.45 32.89 7.25
N LEU A 4 -13.06 32.22 8.34
CA LEU A 4 -12.08 31.13 8.36
C LEU A 4 -12.70 29.73 8.24
N PHE A 5 -13.99 29.64 7.92
CA PHE A 5 -14.69 28.35 7.82
C PHE A 5 -15.32 28.20 6.42
N HIS A 6 -14.53 27.69 5.48
CA HIS A 6 -15.09 27.07 4.28
C HIS A 6 -15.75 25.77 4.72
N ARG A 7 -17.09 25.74 4.78
CA ARG A 7 -17.84 24.49 4.99
C ARG A 7 -17.72 23.67 3.71
N SER A 8 -16.77 22.75 3.65
CA SER A 8 -16.79 21.68 2.64
C SER A 8 -18.09 20.88 2.79
N PRO A 9 -18.72 20.42 1.68
CA PRO A 9 -19.86 19.52 1.76
C PRO A 9 -19.38 18.19 2.35
N SER A 10 -19.72 17.89 3.60
CA SER A 10 -19.50 16.57 4.18
C SER A 10 -20.67 15.66 3.81
N VAL A 11 -20.36 14.56 3.11
CA VAL A 11 -21.35 13.55 2.73
C VAL A 11 -21.14 12.35 3.65
N ILE A 12 -22.01 12.23 4.65
CA ILE A 12 -22.09 11.06 5.53
C ILE A 12 -23.31 10.26 5.08
N VAL A 13 -23.08 9.07 4.53
CA VAL A 13 -24.15 8.15 4.12
C VAL A 13 -24.03 6.89 4.94
N ARG A 14 -25.10 6.56 5.67
CA ARG A 14 -25.25 5.28 6.35
C ARG A 14 -26.24 4.44 5.57
N LEU A 15 -25.80 3.29 5.07
CA LEU A 15 -26.59 2.35 4.29
C LEU A 15 -26.76 1.05 5.08
N SER A 16 -27.98 0.53 5.12
CA SER A 16 -28.20 -0.89 5.41
C SER A 16 -27.78 -1.73 4.20
N LYS A 17 -27.49 -3.02 4.42
CA LYS A 17 -27.18 -3.97 3.35
C LYS A 17 -28.15 -3.91 2.16
N GLU A 18 -29.45 -3.83 2.45
CA GLU A 18 -30.51 -3.71 1.43
C GLU A 18 -30.36 -2.46 0.54
N ASN A 19 -29.87 -1.36 1.12
CA ASN A 19 -29.64 -0.09 0.41
C ASN A 19 -28.22 0.02 -0.17
N ALA A 20 -27.36 -0.99 0.05
CA ALA A 20 -25.99 -1.05 -0.45
C ALA A 20 -25.83 -2.04 -1.63
N LEU A 21 -26.91 -2.65 -2.11
CA LEU A 21 -26.89 -3.62 -3.22
C LEU A 21 -26.23 -3.05 -4.49
N ASP A 22 -26.48 -1.78 -4.79
CA ASP A 22 -25.86 -1.10 -5.95
C ASP A 22 -24.33 -0.96 -5.83
N LEU A 23 -23.79 -1.16 -4.63
CA LEU A 23 -22.35 -1.10 -4.36
C LEU A 23 -21.70 -2.50 -4.36
N GLU A 24 -22.47 -3.58 -4.45
CA GLU A 24 -21.97 -4.97 -4.50
C GLU A 24 -20.81 -5.17 -5.50
N PRO A 25 -20.81 -4.60 -6.72
CA PRO A 25 -19.72 -4.78 -7.67
C PRO A 25 -18.36 -4.22 -7.21
N HIS A 26 -18.35 -3.40 -6.16
CA HIS A 26 -17.14 -2.75 -5.63
C HIS A 26 -16.51 -3.52 -4.45
N PHE A 27 -17.11 -4.63 -4.03
CA PHE A 27 -16.61 -5.50 -2.97
C PHE A 27 -16.42 -6.92 -3.51
N SER A 28 -15.56 -7.73 -2.88
CA SER A 28 -15.59 -9.17 -3.16
C SER A 28 -16.90 -9.78 -2.63
N SER A 29 -17.36 -10.87 -3.25
CA SER A 29 -18.58 -11.56 -2.83
C SER A 29 -18.55 -12.00 -1.35
N ARG A 30 -17.34 -12.28 -0.82
CA ARG A 30 -17.13 -12.63 0.59
C ARG A 30 -17.25 -11.41 1.51
N GLU A 31 -16.68 -10.27 1.11
CA GLU A 31 -16.78 -9.02 1.90
C GLU A 31 -18.22 -8.51 1.92
N PHE A 32 -18.87 -8.43 0.76
CA PHE A 32 -20.26 -7.98 0.68
C PHE A 32 -21.23 -8.88 1.47
N GLY A 33 -20.94 -10.19 1.50
CA GLY A 33 -21.70 -11.16 2.30
C GLY A 33 -21.68 -10.85 3.79
N LEU A 34 -20.60 -10.25 4.31
CA LEU A 34 -20.42 -9.94 5.74
C LEU A 34 -20.95 -8.56 6.13
N ILE A 35 -21.07 -7.63 5.18
CA ILE A 35 -21.53 -6.27 5.43
C ILE A 35 -23.02 -6.29 5.81
N ASP A 36 -23.33 -5.81 7.01
CA ASP A 36 -24.72 -5.58 7.46
C ASP A 36 -25.09 -4.08 7.41
N THR A 37 -24.16 -3.22 7.81
CA THR A 37 -24.28 -1.76 7.72
C THR A 37 -22.99 -1.19 7.17
N LEU A 38 -23.11 -0.24 6.26
CA LEU A 38 -22.01 0.48 5.67
C LEU A 38 -22.12 1.97 6.00
N LEU A 39 -21.04 2.57 6.46
CA LEU A 39 -20.91 4.01 6.51
C LEU A 39 -19.88 4.45 5.49
N ILE A 40 -20.28 5.38 4.64
CA ILE A 40 -19.41 6.04 3.67
C ILE A 40 -19.30 7.49 4.09
N TYR A 41 -18.07 7.93 4.30
CA TYR A 41 -17.72 9.29 4.63
C TYR A 41 -16.80 9.87 3.56
N GLY A 42 -17.32 10.82 2.78
CA GLY A 42 -16.54 11.54 1.76
C GLY A 42 -15.74 12.67 2.38
N ILE A 43 -14.43 12.71 2.09
CA ILE A 43 -13.52 13.76 2.54
C ILE A 43 -13.28 14.73 1.38
N PHE A 44 -13.66 15.99 1.57
CA PHE A 44 -13.60 17.02 0.52
C PHE A 44 -12.64 18.14 0.86
N PHE A 45 -11.83 18.55 -0.11
CA PHE A 45 -10.98 19.73 -0.02
C PHE A 45 -11.25 20.63 -1.22
N GLN A 46 -11.64 21.88 -0.98
CA GLN A 46 -12.02 22.85 -2.03
C GLN A 46 -13.03 22.24 -3.03
N GLU A 47 -14.12 21.65 -2.52
CA GLU A 47 -15.19 21.01 -3.31
C GLU A 47 -14.77 19.77 -4.13
N LYS A 48 -13.51 19.34 -4.04
CA LYS A 48 -13.02 18.12 -4.66
C LYS A 48 -13.01 16.98 -3.65
N LEU A 49 -13.64 15.86 -4.00
CA LEU A 49 -13.51 14.62 -3.24
C LEU A 49 -12.06 14.15 -3.30
N ILE A 50 -11.36 14.18 -2.17
CA ILE A 50 -9.97 13.74 -2.06
C ILE A 50 -9.83 12.34 -1.48
N GLY A 51 -10.86 11.83 -0.81
CA GLY A 51 -10.87 10.45 -0.31
C GLY A 51 -12.23 10.05 0.21
N ALA A 52 -12.39 8.77 0.49
CA ALA A 52 -13.56 8.25 1.17
C ALA A 52 -13.09 7.30 2.28
N LEU A 53 -13.69 7.44 3.45
CA LEU A 53 -13.59 6.45 4.52
C LEU A 53 -14.82 5.56 4.45
N ILE A 54 -14.58 4.26 4.33
CA ILE A 54 -15.63 3.23 4.32
C ILE A 54 -15.48 2.43 5.60
N VAL A 55 -16.56 2.35 6.38
CA VAL A 55 -16.61 1.58 7.64
C VAL A 55 -17.72 0.55 7.51
N SER A 56 -17.35 -0.72 7.62
CA SER A 56 -18.28 -1.85 7.78
C SER A 56 -18.09 -2.47 9.16
N ASP A 57 -19.17 -3.07 9.67
CA ASP A 57 -19.17 -3.98 10.84
C ASP A 57 -18.43 -3.45 12.09
N SER A 58 -18.56 -2.13 12.34
CA SER A 58 -17.98 -1.45 13.49
C SER A 58 -19.04 -1.12 14.54
N PRO A 59 -18.73 -1.21 15.85
CA PRO A 59 -19.61 -0.72 16.92
C PRO A 59 -20.03 0.75 16.76
N LEU A 60 -19.21 1.56 16.07
CA LEU A 60 -19.51 2.95 15.74
C LEU A 60 -20.81 3.07 14.93
N LEU A 61 -21.12 2.08 14.10
CA LEU A 61 -22.32 2.08 13.26
C LEU A 61 -23.60 1.95 14.08
N ALA A 62 -23.53 1.47 15.33
CA ALA A 62 -24.68 1.40 16.23
C ALA A 62 -25.00 2.75 16.88
N TRP A 63 -24.13 3.75 16.77
CA TRP A 63 -24.34 5.07 17.37
C TRP A 63 -25.49 5.82 16.69
N GLU A 64 -26.06 6.77 17.43
CA GLU A 64 -27.09 7.65 16.88
C GLU A 64 -26.54 8.48 15.71
N PRO A 65 -27.33 8.68 14.62
CA PRO A 65 -26.87 9.41 13.45
C PRO A 65 -26.32 10.81 13.75
N GLN A 66 -26.86 11.48 14.77
CA GLN A 66 -26.43 12.81 15.20
C GLN A 66 -25.04 12.79 15.83
N VAL A 67 -24.74 11.76 16.64
CA VAL A 67 -23.43 11.56 17.25
C VAL A 67 -22.39 11.19 16.19
N LEU A 68 -22.75 10.31 15.25
CA LEU A 68 -21.91 10.00 14.10
C LEU A 68 -21.61 11.26 13.27
N SER A 69 -22.63 12.06 12.98
CA SER A 69 -22.45 13.31 12.24
C SER A 69 -21.49 14.25 12.94
N LEU A 70 -21.63 14.43 14.26
CA LEU A 70 -20.75 15.30 15.05
C LEU A 70 -19.30 14.77 15.04
N PHE A 71 -19.11 13.47 15.26
CA PHE A 71 -17.80 12.83 15.27
C PHE A 71 -17.06 13.03 13.95
N PHE A 72 -17.73 12.78 12.81
CA PHE A 72 -17.13 12.95 11.49
C PHE A 72 -16.95 14.41 11.08
N THR A 73 -17.79 15.34 11.57
CA THR A 73 -17.60 16.78 11.34
C THR A 73 -16.28 17.28 11.95
N VAL A 74 -15.95 16.82 13.17
CA VAL A 74 -14.66 17.14 13.81
C VAL A 74 -13.48 16.54 13.04
N ILE A 75 -13.66 15.34 12.48
CA ILE A 75 -12.64 14.70 11.65
C ILE A 75 -12.43 15.46 10.34
N ASP A 76 -13.48 15.99 9.69
CA ASP A 76 -13.37 16.70 8.41
C ASP A 76 -12.41 17.89 8.50
N GLU A 77 -12.58 18.70 9.53
CA GLU A 77 -11.86 19.96 9.73
C GLU A 77 -10.34 19.75 9.82
N LEU A 78 -9.93 18.64 10.43
CA LEU A 78 -8.52 18.28 10.60
C LEU A 78 -7.98 17.42 9.46
N SER A 79 -8.78 16.48 8.96
CA SER A 79 -8.33 15.45 8.02
C SER A 79 -8.18 15.97 6.59
N ALA A 80 -9.05 16.86 6.13
CA ALA A 80 -9.03 17.32 4.73
C ALA A 80 -7.74 18.09 4.40
N SER A 81 -7.35 19.03 5.27
CA SER A 81 -6.13 19.82 5.10
C SER A 81 -4.86 18.97 5.23
N LEU A 82 -4.83 18.04 6.18
CA LEU A 82 -3.72 17.10 6.35
C LEU A 82 -3.60 16.17 5.14
N LEU A 83 -4.68 15.53 4.70
CA LEU A 83 -4.68 14.63 3.55
C LEU A 83 -4.27 15.35 2.27
N TYR A 84 -4.70 16.60 2.07
CA TYR A 84 -4.26 17.43 0.94
C TYR A 84 -2.77 17.75 1.01
N ALA A 85 -2.28 18.23 2.16
CA ALA A 85 -0.87 18.53 2.36
C ALA A 85 0.01 17.29 2.15
N PHE A 86 -0.36 16.15 2.73
CA PHE A 86 0.32 14.88 2.52
C PHE A 86 0.25 14.41 1.06
N ARG A 87 -0.88 14.57 0.35
CA ARG A 87 -0.94 14.22 -1.08
C ARG A 87 0.05 15.02 -1.91
N SER A 88 0.11 16.34 -1.71
CA SER A 88 1.02 17.21 -2.48
C SER A 88 2.51 16.93 -2.24
N HIS A 89 2.90 16.58 -1.00
CA HIS A 89 4.31 16.36 -0.66
C HIS A 89 4.77 14.90 -0.78
N ARG A 90 3.87 13.91 -0.69
CA ARG A 90 4.21 12.47 -0.77
C ARG A 90 3.83 11.79 -2.09
N GLN A 91 2.86 12.26 -2.87
CA GLN A 91 2.46 11.52 -4.09
C GLN A 91 3.49 11.55 -5.22
N GLU A 92 4.39 12.53 -5.26
CA GLU A 92 5.51 12.47 -6.21
C GLU A 92 6.56 11.42 -5.82
N LYS A 93 6.60 10.97 -4.56
CA LYS A 93 7.64 10.04 -4.05
C LYS A 93 7.15 8.66 -3.60
N LEU A 94 5.85 8.47 -3.32
CA LEU A 94 5.28 7.22 -2.80
C LEU A 94 4.22 6.61 -3.72
N LYS A 95 4.51 6.48 -5.01
CA LYS A 95 3.85 5.42 -5.79
C LYS A 95 4.70 4.17 -5.57
N SER A 96 4.31 3.30 -4.64
CA SER A 96 4.92 1.97 -4.61
C SER A 96 4.68 1.36 -5.99
N ARG A 97 5.78 1.08 -6.70
CA ARG A 97 5.73 0.59 -8.08
C ARG A 97 5.72 -0.92 -8.04
N VAL A 98 4.65 -1.50 -7.48
CA VAL A 98 4.49 -2.95 -7.35
C VAL A 98 3.67 -3.47 -8.52
N PHE A 99 4.21 -4.47 -9.21
CA PHE A 99 3.64 -5.07 -10.40
C PHE A 99 3.49 -6.58 -10.19
N PHE A 100 2.46 -7.16 -10.81
CA PHE A 100 2.19 -8.61 -10.80
C PHE A 100 2.41 -9.24 -12.18
N ASP A 101 2.71 -8.42 -13.18
CA ASP A 101 2.87 -8.82 -14.58
C ASP A 101 4.13 -8.19 -15.16
N LEU A 102 4.94 -9.03 -15.82
CA LEU A 102 6.22 -8.64 -16.42
C LEU A 102 6.04 -7.64 -17.56
N GLN A 103 4.96 -7.73 -18.34
CA GLN A 103 4.75 -6.79 -19.45
C GLN A 103 4.49 -5.38 -18.93
N THR A 104 3.63 -5.25 -17.92
CA THR A 104 3.31 -3.99 -17.25
C THR A 104 4.52 -3.44 -16.51
N PHE A 105 5.28 -4.32 -15.86
CA PHE A 105 6.56 -3.97 -15.23
C PHE A 105 7.53 -3.37 -16.24
N ASN A 106 7.82 -4.08 -17.34
CA ASN A 106 8.73 -3.61 -18.39
C ASN A 106 8.25 -2.32 -19.07
N LYS A 107 6.93 -2.11 -19.23
CA LYS A 107 6.37 -0.85 -19.75
C LYS A 107 6.60 0.35 -18.81
N ALA A 108 6.79 0.11 -17.52
CA ALA A 108 7.03 1.16 -16.53
C ALA A 108 8.51 1.53 -16.37
N LEU A 109 9.42 0.76 -16.99
CA LEU A 109 10.85 1.02 -16.99
C LEU A 109 11.24 2.02 -18.10
N PRO A 110 12.41 2.67 -17.98
CA PRO A 110 12.96 3.49 -19.06
C PRO A 110 13.03 2.72 -20.37
N SER A 111 12.76 3.41 -21.48
CA SER A 111 12.72 2.79 -22.81
C SER A 111 14.11 2.51 -23.39
N ASP A 112 15.18 2.95 -22.72
CA ASP A 112 16.55 2.77 -23.15
C ASP A 112 17.01 1.33 -22.88
N ARG A 113 17.38 0.62 -23.95
CA ARG A 113 17.73 -0.81 -23.92
C ARG A 113 19.20 -1.05 -23.56
N GLU A 114 19.99 0.00 -23.40
CA GLU A 114 21.40 -0.11 -23.00
C GLU A 114 21.60 0.17 -21.50
N GLU A 115 20.55 0.56 -20.79
CA GLU A 115 20.64 0.87 -19.37
C GLU A 115 20.81 -0.41 -18.55
N LYS A 116 21.88 -0.44 -17.75
CA LYS A 116 22.14 -1.49 -16.77
C LYS A 116 21.51 -1.11 -15.45
N ALA A 117 21.05 -2.11 -14.72
CA ALA A 117 20.49 -1.93 -13.39
C ALA A 117 20.88 -3.11 -12.49
N LEU A 118 20.75 -2.91 -11.18
CA LEU A 118 20.87 -3.96 -10.19
C LEU A 118 19.49 -4.57 -9.95
N LEU A 119 19.39 -5.88 -10.14
CA LEU A 119 18.22 -6.69 -9.85
C LEU A 119 18.42 -7.38 -8.50
N VAL A 120 17.67 -6.96 -7.49
CA VAL A 120 17.59 -7.66 -6.22
C VAL A 120 16.49 -8.71 -6.30
N THR A 121 16.83 -9.96 -6.00
CA THR A 121 15.89 -11.08 -5.96
C THR A 121 15.70 -11.54 -4.53
N LEU A 122 14.45 -11.71 -4.10
CA LEU A 122 14.09 -12.19 -2.77
C LEU A 122 13.00 -13.28 -2.87
N ASP A 123 13.20 -14.38 -2.16
CA ASP A 123 12.15 -15.34 -1.85
C ASP A 123 11.42 -14.87 -0.58
N PRO A 124 10.13 -14.45 -0.66
CA PRO A 124 9.44 -13.92 0.50
C PRO A 124 8.96 -15.01 1.47
N ARG A 125 9.04 -16.30 1.12
CA ARG A 125 8.46 -17.39 1.94
C ARG A 125 9.04 -17.46 3.35
N PRO A 126 10.37 -17.34 3.58
CA PRO A 126 10.91 -17.37 4.95
C PRO A 126 10.42 -16.18 5.80
N LEU A 127 10.24 -15.00 5.20
CA LEU A 127 9.75 -13.81 5.89
C LEU A 127 8.28 -13.99 6.28
N VAL A 128 7.46 -14.46 5.33
CA VAL A 128 6.05 -14.79 5.59
C VAL A 128 5.92 -15.82 6.71
N GLN A 129 6.77 -16.86 6.71
CA GLN A 129 6.76 -17.87 7.77
C GLN A 129 7.11 -17.29 9.14
N ALA A 130 8.10 -16.39 9.21
CA ALA A 130 8.46 -15.70 10.44
C ALA A 130 7.29 -14.85 10.98
N PHE A 131 6.62 -14.07 10.12
CA PHE A 131 5.47 -13.26 10.53
C PHE A 131 4.28 -14.09 11.02
N ARG A 132 4.04 -15.23 10.37
CA ARG A 132 2.91 -16.12 10.70
C ARG A 132 3.17 -17.04 11.89
N ALA A 133 4.42 -17.12 12.38
CA ALA A 133 4.74 -17.94 13.55
C ALA A 133 3.90 -17.52 14.77
N ASP A 134 3.77 -16.20 14.98
CA ASP A 134 2.99 -15.62 16.08
C ASP A 134 1.58 -15.18 15.66
N ASN A 135 1.30 -15.08 14.35
CA ASN A 135 0.03 -14.58 13.80
C ASN A 135 -0.46 -15.46 12.62
N PRO A 136 -0.96 -16.67 12.88
CA PRO A 136 -1.28 -17.65 11.83
C PRO A 136 -2.40 -17.20 10.87
N GLU A 137 -3.26 -16.27 11.28
CA GLU A 137 -4.36 -15.70 10.51
C GLU A 137 -3.95 -14.69 9.44
N LEU A 138 -2.69 -14.23 9.43
CA LEU A 138 -2.24 -13.23 8.45
C LEU A 138 -2.32 -13.75 7.01
N ASP A 139 -2.90 -12.92 6.14
CA ASP A 139 -3.02 -13.20 4.72
C ASP A 139 -1.66 -13.12 4.02
N THR A 140 -1.26 -14.24 3.40
CA THR A 140 0.05 -14.38 2.76
C THR A 140 0.22 -13.46 1.56
N PHE A 141 -0.83 -13.25 0.77
CA PHE A 141 -0.77 -12.38 -0.39
C PHE A 141 -0.60 -10.92 0.01
N LEU A 142 -1.36 -10.47 1.01
CA LEU A 142 -1.22 -9.11 1.56
C LEU A 142 0.19 -8.88 2.12
N MET A 143 0.72 -9.83 2.89
CA MET A 143 2.09 -9.74 3.41
C MET A 143 3.13 -9.62 2.29
N ILE A 144 3.04 -10.43 1.22
CA ILE A 144 3.98 -10.34 0.09
C ILE A 144 3.89 -8.98 -0.59
N ARG A 145 2.68 -8.45 -0.80
CA ARG A 145 2.46 -7.12 -1.39
C ARG A 145 3.02 -6.01 -0.51
N ASP A 146 2.89 -6.14 0.81
CA ASP A 146 3.35 -5.14 1.76
C ASP A 146 4.89 -5.17 1.86
N ILE A 147 5.52 -6.36 1.83
CA ILE A 147 6.98 -6.52 1.68
C ILE A 147 7.47 -5.88 0.38
N ALA A 148 6.79 -6.14 -0.75
CA ALA A 148 7.16 -5.54 -2.04
C ALA A 148 7.03 -4.02 -2.03
N SER A 149 5.96 -3.48 -1.44
CA SER A 149 5.74 -2.04 -1.29
C SER A 149 6.82 -1.40 -0.42
N PHE A 150 7.23 -2.11 0.64
CA PHE A 150 8.30 -1.67 1.51
C PHE A 150 9.65 -1.59 0.80
N LEU A 151 10.02 -2.64 0.04
CA LEU A 151 11.25 -2.65 -0.76
C LEU A 151 11.25 -1.53 -1.81
N SER A 152 10.11 -1.29 -2.46
CA SER A 152 9.93 -0.17 -3.38
C SER A 152 10.20 1.16 -2.67
N ASN A 153 9.66 1.35 -1.47
CA ASN A 153 9.76 2.61 -0.73
C ASN A 153 11.16 2.89 -0.15
N ILE A 154 11.90 1.88 0.35
CA ILE A 154 13.30 2.10 0.80
C ILE A 154 14.15 2.63 -0.35
N LEU A 155 13.92 2.11 -1.56
CA LEU A 155 14.70 2.44 -2.73
C LEU A 155 14.02 3.55 -3.56
N ASP A 156 13.46 4.54 -2.87
CA ASP A 156 12.88 5.75 -3.46
C ASP A 156 11.86 5.49 -4.59
N GLY A 157 11.01 4.48 -4.40
CA GLY A 157 9.97 4.10 -5.37
C GLY A 157 10.47 3.16 -6.47
N ALA A 158 11.52 2.39 -6.21
CA ALA A 158 12.03 1.37 -7.12
C ALA A 158 10.92 0.42 -7.59
N PRO A 159 10.87 0.06 -8.88
CA PRO A 159 9.90 -0.90 -9.39
C PRO A 159 10.17 -2.30 -8.83
N VAL A 160 9.10 -2.95 -8.37
CA VAL A 160 9.10 -4.32 -7.82
C VAL A 160 8.13 -5.20 -8.58
N LEU A 161 8.59 -6.32 -9.11
CA LEU A 161 7.75 -7.35 -9.72
C LEU A 161 7.56 -8.51 -8.73
N ILE A 162 6.31 -8.87 -8.47
CA ILE A 162 5.91 -10.09 -7.76
C ILE A 162 5.65 -11.16 -8.82
N HIS A 163 6.60 -12.09 -8.98
CA HIS A 163 6.42 -13.27 -9.82
C HIS A 163 5.75 -14.37 -9.01
N SER A 164 4.82 -15.13 -9.59
CA SER A 164 3.96 -16.06 -8.85
C SER A 164 4.46 -17.50 -8.76
N GLU A 165 5.31 -17.99 -9.67
CA GLU A 165 5.70 -19.42 -9.72
C GLU A 165 7.17 -19.66 -10.10
N PRO A 166 8.10 -19.86 -9.13
CA PRO A 166 7.91 -19.73 -7.70
C PRO A 166 7.71 -18.26 -7.29
N ILE A 167 7.03 -18.04 -6.16
CA ILE A 167 6.84 -16.69 -5.62
C ILE A 167 8.20 -16.03 -5.39
N THR A 168 8.50 -14.99 -6.15
CA THR A 168 9.78 -14.29 -6.12
C THR A 168 9.54 -12.79 -6.28
N LEU A 169 10.23 -12.00 -5.46
CA LEU A 169 10.25 -10.55 -5.57
C LEU A 169 11.48 -10.12 -6.33
N TYR A 170 11.27 -9.32 -7.38
CA TYR A 170 12.31 -8.73 -8.21
C TYR A 170 12.26 -7.22 -8.06
N VAL A 171 13.28 -6.63 -7.43
CA VAL A 171 13.39 -5.18 -7.20
C VAL A 171 14.47 -4.62 -8.10
N LEU A 172 14.14 -3.59 -8.87
CA LEU A 172 15.05 -2.97 -9.83
C LEU A 172 15.61 -1.65 -9.28
N HIS A 173 16.91 -1.62 -9.03
CA HIS A 173 17.63 -0.44 -8.58
C HIS A 173 18.52 0.08 -9.71
N MET A 174 18.24 1.31 -10.16
CA MET A 174 18.88 1.88 -11.36
C MET A 174 20.32 2.36 -11.09
N ASP A 175 20.70 2.64 -9.84
CA ASP A 175 22.07 3.04 -9.52
C ASP A 175 23.00 1.82 -9.50
N THR A 176 23.81 1.69 -10.56
CA THR A 176 24.76 0.59 -10.73
C THR A 176 26.12 0.83 -10.08
N HIS A 177 26.37 2.04 -9.54
CA HIS A 177 27.59 2.34 -8.80
C HIS A 177 27.50 1.89 -7.34
N THR A 178 26.29 1.61 -6.85
CA THR A 178 26.05 1.06 -5.53
C THR A 178 26.68 -0.32 -5.38
N ASP A 179 27.44 -0.52 -4.32
CA ASP A 179 27.95 -1.84 -3.94
C ASP A 179 26.77 -2.77 -3.62
N GLY A 180 26.67 -3.88 -4.34
CA GLY A 180 25.58 -4.83 -4.22
C GLY A 180 25.49 -5.51 -2.85
N GLU A 181 26.63 -5.78 -2.20
CA GLU A 181 26.64 -6.36 -0.85
C GLU A 181 26.18 -5.34 0.18
N LEU A 182 26.60 -4.08 0.02
CA LEU A 182 26.15 -2.98 0.87
C LEU A 182 24.64 -2.75 0.73
N LEU A 183 24.11 -2.80 -0.50
CA LEU A 183 22.69 -2.69 -0.78
C LEU A 183 21.88 -3.79 -0.08
N ILE A 184 22.32 -5.05 -0.21
CA ILE A 184 21.68 -6.18 0.49
C ILE A 184 21.72 -5.95 2.00
N HIS A 185 22.88 -5.59 2.56
CA HIS A 185 23.02 -5.36 3.99
C HIS A 185 22.09 -4.24 4.49
N GLN A 186 21.96 -3.14 3.75
CA GLN A 186 21.06 -2.04 4.09
C GLN A 186 19.60 -2.46 4.05
N LEU A 187 19.18 -3.21 3.02
CA LEU A 187 17.82 -3.73 2.91
C LEU A 187 17.50 -4.72 4.04
N GLU A 188 18.39 -5.66 4.31
CA GLU A 188 18.21 -6.63 5.40
C GLU A 188 18.15 -5.96 6.77
N SER A 189 19.05 -5.01 7.04
CA SER A 189 19.07 -4.27 8.31
C SER A 189 17.80 -3.44 8.49
N SER A 190 17.32 -2.79 7.43
CA SER A 190 16.10 -1.98 7.47
C SER A 190 14.86 -2.83 7.70
N LEU A 191 14.76 -4.00 7.06
CA LEU A 191 13.68 -4.96 7.31
C LEU A 191 13.71 -5.47 8.75
N LYS A 192 14.86 -5.93 9.25
CA LYS A 192 14.99 -6.44 10.63
C LYS A 192 14.73 -5.37 11.69
N HIS A 193 15.08 -4.11 11.41
CA HIS A 193 14.82 -3.00 12.32
C HIS A 193 13.33 -2.72 12.48
N LEU A 194 12.58 -2.77 11.38
CA LEU A 194 11.13 -2.51 11.39
C LEU A 194 10.30 -3.72 11.79
N PHE A 195 10.83 -4.91 11.55
CA PHE A 195 10.19 -6.19 11.84
C PHE A 195 11.10 -7.04 12.72
N PRO A 196 11.06 -6.83 14.05
CA PRO A 196 11.93 -7.54 14.99
C PRO A 196 11.85 -9.07 14.87
N GLU A 197 10.71 -9.61 14.43
CA GLU A 197 10.47 -11.04 14.21
C GLU A 197 11.48 -11.64 13.22
N LEU A 198 11.93 -10.85 12.24
CA LEU A 198 12.90 -11.25 11.23
C LEU A 198 14.33 -11.34 11.79
N SER A 199 14.59 -10.83 13.00
CA SER A 199 15.92 -10.88 13.63
C SER A 199 16.36 -12.31 13.94
N THR A 200 15.41 -13.24 14.02
CA THR A 200 15.67 -14.68 14.17
C THR A 200 16.27 -15.32 12.92
N LEU A 201 16.14 -14.68 11.75
CA LEU A 201 16.68 -15.17 10.48
C LEU A 201 18.13 -14.71 10.31
N PRO A 202 19.08 -15.62 10.00
CA PRO A 202 20.49 -15.24 9.80
C PRO A 202 20.66 -14.30 8.60
N SER A 203 19.94 -14.57 7.51
CA SER A 203 19.83 -13.73 6.31
C SER A 203 18.42 -13.83 5.76
N LEU A 204 17.99 -12.80 5.04
CA LEU A 204 16.71 -12.78 4.32
C LEU A 204 16.82 -13.44 2.94
N GLY A 205 18.00 -13.96 2.56
CA GLY A 205 18.20 -14.70 1.32
C GLY A 205 18.16 -13.83 0.06
N MET A 206 18.36 -12.51 0.21
CA MET A 206 18.44 -11.60 -0.93
C MET A 206 19.69 -11.88 -1.76
N ARG A 207 19.57 -11.73 -3.08
CA ARG A 207 20.70 -11.76 -4.02
C ARG A 207 20.61 -10.56 -4.92
N VAL A 208 21.75 -10.09 -5.42
CA VAL A 208 21.81 -8.99 -6.37
C VAL A 208 22.57 -9.43 -7.61
N THR A 209 22.02 -9.11 -8.77
CA THR A 209 22.66 -9.36 -10.06
C THR A 209 22.58 -8.12 -10.93
N MET A 210 23.60 -7.86 -11.74
CA MET A 210 23.52 -6.80 -12.73
C MET A 210 22.76 -7.33 -13.96
N VAL A 211 21.79 -6.57 -14.43
CA VAL A 211 20.93 -6.91 -15.56
C VAL A 211 20.88 -5.78 -16.57
N GLN A 212 20.57 -6.12 -17.82
CA GLN A 212 20.29 -5.16 -18.87
C GLN A 212 18.77 -5.10 -19.11
N LEU A 213 18.25 -3.90 -19.37
CA LEU A 213 16.82 -3.69 -19.60
C LEU A 213 16.46 -3.80 -21.10
N PRO A 214 15.20 -4.18 -21.44
CA PRO A 214 14.14 -4.68 -20.56
C PRO A 214 14.43 -6.12 -20.08
N LEU A 215 13.82 -6.50 -18.97
CA LEU A 215 14.00 -7.86 -18.44
C LEU A 215 13.32 -8.91 -19.33
N SER A 216 14.08 -9.94 -19.69
CA SER A 216 13.56 -11.24 -20.16
C SER A 216 13.73 -12.26 -19.04
N LEU A 217 12.77 -12.27 -18.10
CA LEU A 217 12.67 -13.30 -17.05
C LEU A 217 12.03 -14.57 -17.60
#